data_AF-A0A842SWN0-F1
#
_entry.id   AF-A0A842SWN0-F1
#
_cell.length_a   1.000
_cell.length_b   1.000
_cell.length_c   1.000
_cell.angle_alpha   90.00
_cell.angle_beta   90.00
_cell.angle_gamma   90.00
#
_symmetry.space_group_name_H-M   'P 1'
#
loop_
_entity.id
_entity.type
_entity.pdbx_description
1 polymer ?
#
loop_
_entity_poly.entity_id
_entity_poly.type
_entity_poly.pdbx_seq_one_letter_code
_entity_poly.pdbx_strand_id
1 'polypeptide(L)' 'MDLLESKELQKLGTPLLGAREILELAKKHSIKGGNIFDCVLAVNARDNEIDVIYTRNVRDFNPYLFLRAVNPLKEE' A
#
# COMPACT_ATOMS: atom_id res chain seq x y z
N MET A 1 21.44 3.55 13.07
CA MET A 1 20.30 2.72 13.50
C MET A 1 19.74 2.09 12.25
N ASP A 2 19.80 0.77 12.11
CA ASP A 2 19.18 0.08 10.98
C ASP A 2 17.68 -0.02 11.26
N LEU A 3 16.86 0.53 10.36
CA LEU A 3 15.40 0.47 10.47
C LEU A 3 14.91 -0.98 10.42
N LEU A 4 15.66 -1.88 9.76
CA LEU A 4 15.32 -3.29 9.66
C LEU A 4 15.48 -4.06 10.98
N GLU A 5 16.24 -3.51 11.93
CA GLU A 5 16.45 -4.10 13.26
C GLU A 5 15.57 -3.46 14.34
N SER A 6 14.72 -2.49 13.98
CA SER A 6 13.86 -1.81 14.93
C SER A 6 12.79 -2.76 15.48
N LYS A 7 12.65 -2.82 16.81
CA LYS A 7 11.57 -3.55 17.49
C LYS A 7 10.21 -2.85 17.37
N GLU A 8 10.23 -1.56 17.04
CA GLU A 8 9.04 -0.73 16.86
C GLU A 8 8.45 -0.85 15.44
N LEU A 9 9.17 -1.51 14.51
CA LEU A 9 8.73 -1.71 13.14
C LEU A 9 8.44 -3.18 12.89
N GLN A 10 7.24 -3.47 12.40
CA GLN A 10 6.86 -4.79 11.95
C GLN A 10 6.93 -4.85 10.42
N LYS A 11 7.70 -5.80 9.90
CA LYS A 11 7.67 -6.11 8.47
C LYS A 11 6.39 -6.88 8.16
N LEU A 12 5.52 -6.29 7.34
CA LEU A 12 4.37 -7.01 6.81
C LEU A 12 4.85 -8.07 5.81
N GLY A 13 4.26 -9.25 5.92
CA GLY A 13 4.52 -10.37 5.02
C GLY A 13 3.98 -10.13 3.62
N THR A 14 4.03 -11.18 2.80
CA THR A 14 3.34 -11.20 1.51
C THR A 14 1.84 -11.04 1.73
N PRO A 15 1.11 -10.32 0.86
CA PRO A 15 -0.35 -10.24 0.95
C PRO A 15 -0.99 -11.63 1.04
N LEU A 16 -2.13 -11.73 1.73
CA LEU A 16 -2.88 -12.97 1.83
C LEU A 16 -3.44 -13.37 0.46
N LEU A 17 -3.77 -12.37 -0.37
CA LEU A 17 -4.09 -12.58 -1.78
C LEU A 17 -2.87 -13.02 -2.59
N GLY A 18 -3.09 -14.02 -3.45
CA GLY A 18 -2.08 -14.49 -4.39
C GLY A 18 -1.85 -13.48 -5.52
N ALA A 19 -0.71 -13.59 -6.23
CA ALA A 19 -0.34 -12.71 -7.34
C ALA A 19 -1.45 -12.58 -8.41
N ARG A 20 -2.22 -13.65 -8.64
CA ARG A 20 -3.35 -13.66 -9.58
C ARG A 20 -4.46 -12.70 -9.17
N GLU A 21 -4.85 -12.68 -7.91
CA GLU A 21 -5.96 -11.83 -7.42
C GLU A 21 -5.57 -10.36 -7.41
N ILE A 22 -4.31 -10.07 -7.10
CA ILE A 22 -3.73 -8.73 -7.22
C ILE A 22 -3.79 -8.25 -8.68
N LEU A 23 -3.46 -9.12 -9.64
CA LEU A 23 -3.52 -8.78 -11.06
C LEU A 23 -4.96 -8.56 -11.56
N GLU A 24 -5.93 -9.34 -11.08
CA GLU A 24 -7.35 -9.12 -11.40
C GLU A 24 -7.87 -7.80 -10.81
N LEU A 25 -7.45 -7.45 -9.58
CA LEU A 25 -7.73 -6.15 -8.97
C LEU A 25 -7.09 -5.01 -9.78
N ALA A 26 -5.82 -5.15 -10.15
CA ALA A 26 -5.12 -4.16 -10.96
C ALA A 26 -5.82 -3.94 -12.31
N LYS A 27 -6.27 -5.03 -12.95
CA LYS A 27 -7.07 -4.98 -14.18
C LYS A 27 -8.41 -4.29 -13.96
N LYS A 28 -9.14 -4.61 -12.89
CA LYS A 28 -10.42 -3.96 -12.54
C LYS A 28 -10.28 -2.46 -12.35
N HIS A 29 -9.18 -2.03 -11.73
CA HIS A 29 -8.87 -0.63 -11.49
C HIS A 29 -8.13 0.05 -12.66
N SER A 30 -7.96 -0.63 -13.79
CA SER A 30 -7.24 -0.12 -14.97
C SER A 30 -5.85 0.42 -14.65
N ILE A 31 -5.18 -0.20 -13.68
CA ILE A 31 -3.84 0.19 -13.24
C ILE A 31 -2.84 -0.17 -14.33
N LYS A 32 -1.96 0.78 -14.67
CA LYS A 32 -0.95 0.62 -15.73
C LYS A 32 0.44 0.89 -15.17
N GLY A 33 1.44 0.14 -15.65
CA GLY A 33 2.84 0.40 -15.39
C GLY A 33 3.24 0.29 -13.91
N GLY A 34 4.01 1.27 -13.42
CA GLY A 34 4.61 1.27 -12.08
C GLY A 34 3.61 1.23 -10.91
N ASN A 35 2.35 1.57 -11.16
CA ASN A 35 1.30 1.63 -10.15
C ASN A 35 0.84 0.23 -9.68
N ILE A 36 1.34 -0.85 -10.29
CA ILE A 36 1.09 -2.21 -9.82
C ILE A 36 1.60 -2.43 -8.39
N PHE A 37 2.72 -1.79 -8.02
CA PHE A 37 3.26 -1.88 -6.67
C PHE A 37 2.37 -1.16 -5.65
N ASP A 38 1.77 -0.03 -6.02
CA ASP A 38 0.79 0.66 -5.15
C ASP A 38 -0.45 -0.21 -4.92
N CYS A 39 -0.88 -0.96 -5.93
CA CYS A 39 -1.95 -1.95 -5.79
C CYS A 39 -1.58 -3.09 -4.84
N VAL A 40 -0.37 -3.63 -4.96
CA VAL A 40 0.14 -4.65 -4.03
C VAL A 40 0.15 -4.11 -2.61
N LEU A 41 0.65 -2.88 -2.41
CA LEU A 41 0.72 -2.24 -1.10
C LEU A 41 -0.67 -2.00 -0.50
N ALA A 42 -1.62 -1.51 -1.30
CA ALA A 42 -2.98 -1.27 -0.85
C ALA A 42 -3.68 -2.59 -0.45
N VAL A 43 -3.50 -3.65 -1.23
CA VAL A 43 -4.01 -4.99 -0.88
C VAL A 43 -3.35 -5.51 0.40
N ASN A 44 -2.03 -5.38 0.54
CA ASN A 44 -1.34 -5.82 1.75
C ASN A 44 -1.82 -5.07 3.00
N ALA A 45 -2.02 -3.75 2.87
CA ALA A 45 -2.55 -2.93 3.94
C ALA A 45 -3.94 -3.39 4.38
N ARG A 46 -4.85 -3.64 3.42
CA ARG A 46 -6.18 -4.18 3.70
C ARG A 46 -6.12 -5.52 4.43
N ASP A 47 -5.29 -6.44 3.96
CA ASP A 47 -5.20 -7.81 4.50
C ASP A 47 -4.60 -7.83 5.92
N ASN A 48 -3.87 -6.78 6.31
CA ASN A 48 -3.29 -6.61 7.64
C ASN A 48 -4.02 -5.55 8.48
N GLU A 49 -5.25 -5.17 8.11
CA GLU A 49 -6.08 -4.20 8.84
C GLU A 49 -5.41 -2.82 9.05
N ILE A 50 -4.56 -2.41 8.11
CA ILE A 50 -3.91 -1.10 8.10
C ILE A 50 -4.79 -0.09 7.37
N ASP A 51 -5.08 1.01 8.04
CA ASP A 51 -5.98 2.08 7.58
C ASP A 51 -5.25 3.34 7.08
N VAL A 52 -3.94 3.46 7.35
CA VAL A 52 -3.12 4.63 6.98
C VAL A 52 -1.83 4.20 6.28
N ILE A 53 -1.50 4.87 5.17
CA ILE A 53 -0.19 4.78 4.52
C ILE A 53 0.48 6.15 4.45
N TYR A 54 1.73 6.22 4.90
CA TYR A 54 2.54 7.43 4.78
C TYR A 54 3.36 7.38 3.48
N THR A 55 3.08 8.31 2.56
CA THR A 55 3.72 8.34 1.24
C THR A 55 3.70 9.73 0.62
N ARG A 56 4.68 10.04 -0.23
CA ARG A 56 4.63 11.24 -1.09
C ARG A 56 3.64 11.09 -2.23
N ASN A 57 3.34 9.86 -2.64
CA ASN A 57 2.52 9.52 -3.80
C ASN A 57 1.03 9.41 -3.43
N VAL A 58 0.51 10.34 -2.62
CA VAL A 58 -0.85 10.27 -2.05
C VAL A 58 -1.93 10.03 -3.11
N ARG A 59 -1.80 10.66 -4.28
CA ARG A 59 -2.78 10.58 -5.37
C ARG A 59 -2.93 9.16 -5.93
N ASP A 60 -1.88 8.36 -5.91
CA ASP A 60 -1.89 7.00 -6.46
C ASP A 60 -2.73 6.06 -5.58
N PHE A 61 -2.99 6.45 -4.33
CA PHE A 61 -3.80 5.69 -3.38
C PHE A 61 -5.27 6.12 -3.31
N ASN A 62 -5.67 7.22 -3.99
CA ASN A 62 -7.06 7.70 -4.01
C ASN A 62 -8.12 6.66 -4.41
N PRO A 63 -7.85 5.69 -5.33
CA PRO A 63 -8.84 4.65 -5.66
C PRO A 63 -9.14 3.67 -4.51
N TYR A 64 -8.27 3.60 -3.49
CA TYR A 64 -8.38 2.66 -2.37
C TYR A 64 -9.07 3.33 -1.17
N LEU A 65 -10.39 3.45 -1.22
CA LEU A 65 -11.19 4.18 -0.21
C LEU A 65 -11.03 3.68 1.23
N PHE A 66 -10.57 2.44 1.42
CA PHE A 66 -10.30 1.86 2.74
C PHE A 66 -8.96 2.30 3.34
N LEU A 67 -8.08 2.93 2.56
CA LEU A 67 -6.71 3.27 2.94
C LEU A 67 -6.47 4.77 2.81
N ARG A 68 -6.25 5.44 3.94
CA ARG A 68 -5.94 6.87 3.98
C ARG A 68 -4.46 7.11 3.68
N ALA A 69 -4.18 7.81 2.59
CA ALA A 69 -2.81 8.22 2.27
C ALA A 69 -2.47 9.61 2.83
N VAL A 70 -1.34 9.71 3.54
CA VAL A 70 -0.85 10.92 4.19
C VAL A 70 0.56 11.23 3.70
N ASN A 71 0.83 12.47 3.32
CA ASN A 71 2.20 12.89 3.01
C ASN A 71 2.89 13.36 4.30
N PRO A 72 3.88 12.62 4.83
CA PRO A 72 4.53 12.96 6.11
C PRO A 72 5.41 14.22 6.03
N LEU A 73 5.64 14.75 4.84
CA LEU A 73 6.52 15.91 4.61
C LEU A 73 5.75 17.19 4.28
N LYS A 74 4.42 17.17 4.28
CA LYS A 74 3.61 18.38 4.14
C LYS A 74 3.06 18.74 5.51
N GLU A 75 3.37 19.94 5.98
CA GLU A 75 2.63 20.58 7.07
C GLU A 75 1.21 20.92 6.57
N GLU A 76 0.21 20.77 7.44
CA GLU A 76 -1.21 21.03 7.15
C GLU A 76 -1.47 22.50 6.76
#